data_AF-A0A090MY06-F1
#
_entry.id   AF-A0A090MY06-F1
#
_cell.length_a   1.000
_cell.length_b   1.000
_cell.length_c   1.000
_cell.angle_alpha   90.00
_cell.angle_beta   90.00
_cell.angle_gamma   90.00
#
_symmetry.space_group_name_H-M   'P 1'
#
loop_
_entity.id
_entity.type
_entity.pdbx_description
1 polymer ?
#
loop_
_entity_poly.entity_id
_entity_poly.type
_entity_poly.pdbx_seq_one_letter_code
_entity_poly.pdbx_strand_id
1 'polypeptide(L)'
;MFQLNILRSFIIMNQDNESKKNQFNPDDFEIVALDDIEKGNIDLAEVLKRNGHFDENDENIEEAECEYIEDEEGDTVVDEAIGHLIGHEKDVFSIDLLDGRYLVCGSEDDSASVWDLTQDLKKAAFVISSHKDSVTQVRFSASKRLLATADMSGTIIITDLQYQSTICSLEEITDLEWIVWHPTADILFAGGGEGVIWMWLISKTGVAQAKCYLGRGSTCTVGKLLPDGKKLLAGYEDGTVRIWNLKDSTYTENVFEDPITTCDIHSTSPIGAVGTEGGKVFVINLDNKKILKTFNFSKKDKQQDEDDNSIEDVKFHPKQTWLAVGVNNGQVSLYDCGSGMARFEFKGDEAPIVKITWFTLSSGTIVLVGANIDGVIRIWEGKSGDLYKSISGGGAEIYDFVVDGDERSVKIFSACAEGVLYYEKLNNHIKIITMTYVMYRTTTLGVALQQTLDDMVTSEQINKKLAEKVLSTFDSCINNALSTKTKNKTTFKAEKLRAYRFCDNVWTFVMDNAEFKDNIRSVEGKVERVKFVACEASGSKNKNTHQ
;
A
#
# COMPACT_ATOMS: atom_id res chain seq x y z
N MET A 1 22.88 -11.97 26.24
CA MET A 1 23.16 -10.86 27.17
C MET A 1 24.48 -10.23 26.74
N PHE A 2 24.40 -9.39 25.73
CA PHE A 2 25.44 -8.44 25.34
C PHE A 2 24.65 -7.23 24.81
N GLN A 3 24.48 -6.22 25.66
CA GLN A 3 24.11 -4.88 25.24
C GLN A 3 25.37 -4.28 24.62
N LEU A 4 25.35 -3.98 23.33
CA LEU A 4 26.29 -3.03 22.74
C LEU A 4 25.82 -1.65 23.19
N ASN A 5 26.44 -1.13 24.26
CA ASN A 5 26.38 0.29 24.58
C ASN A 5 27.19 1.01 23.50
N ILE A 6 26.51 1.76 22.64
CA ILE A 6 27.14 2.69 21.71
C ILE A 6 27.68 3.85 22.57
N LEU A 7 29.00 3.96 22.66
CA LEU A 7 29.68 5.09 23.31
C LEU A 7 29.45 6.34 22.46
N ARG A 8 28.66 7.30 22.96
CA ARG A 8 28.58 8.64 22.37
C ARG A 8 29.97 9.30 22.54
N SER A 9 30.59 9.72 21.43
CA SER A 9 31.93 10.34 21.40
C SER A 9 31.88 11.58 20.52
N PHE A 10 32.62 12.63 20.88
CA PHE A 10 32.87 13.78 19.98
C PHE A 10 34.27 13.66 19.35
N ILE A 11 34.40 14.12 18.10
CA ILE A 11 35.68 14.18 17.37
C ILE A 11 36.07 15.65 17.24
N ILE A 12 37.20 16.05 17.81
CA ILE A 12 37.73 17.41 17.71
C ILE A 12 38.91 17.41 16.74
N MET A 13 38.85 18.24 15.70
CA MET A 13 39.95 18.45 14.75
C MET A 13 40.92 19.52 15.25
N ASN A 14 42.22 19.22 15.18
CA ASN A 14 43.26 20.22 15.40
C ASN A 14 43.39 21.14 14.17
N GLN A 15 43.28 22.46 14.36
CA GLN A 15 43.25 23.43 13.25
C GLN A 15 44.59 23.63 12.50
N ASP A 16 45.68 22.96 12.87
CA ASP A 16 47.04 23.31 12.40
C ASP A 16 47.50 22.66 11.08
N ASN A 17 46.63 22.06 10.26
CA ASN A 17 47.06 21.38 9.01
C ASN A 17 46.27 21.75 7.73
N GLU A 18 46.14 23.04 7.41
CA GLU A 18 45.57 23.47 6.11
C GLU A 18 46.44 23.17 4.87
N SER A 19 47.63 22.56 5.01
CA SER A 19 48.57 22.40 3.87
C SER A 19 48.78 20.97 3.35
N LYS A 20 48.01 19.96 3.80
CA LYS A 20 48.05 18.60 3.21
C LYS A 20 46.66 18.01 2.97
N LYS A 21 46.00 18.44 1.89
CA LYS A 21 44.86 17.68 1.33
C LYS A 21 45.37 16.34 0.79
N ASN A 22 44.89 15.24 1.38
CA ASN A 22 44.91 13.84 0.90
C ASN A 22 45.74 12.77 1.65
N GLN A 23 46.05 12.92 2.94
CA GLN A 23 46.39 11.74 3.77
C GLN A 23 45.67 11.80 5.12
N PHE A 24 44.83 10.79 5.39
CA PHE A 24 44.12 10.60 6.66
C PHE A 24 45.14 10.12 7.70
N ASN A 25 45.44 10.93 8.72
CA ASN A 25 46.30 10.53 9.84
C ASN A 25 45.44 10.43 11.11
N PRO A 26 45.28 9.24 11.72
CA PRO A 26 44.47 9.06 12.93
C PRO A 26 44.93 9.90 14.13
N ASP A 27 46.20 10.30 14.15
CA ASP A 27 46.80 11.10 15.22
C ASP A 27 46.41 12.59 15.19
N ASP A 28 45.71 13.06 14.14
CA ASP A 28 45.29 14.46 13.99
C ASP A 28 43.94 14.76 14.68
N PHE A 29 43.31 13.74 15.29
CA PHE A 29 42.01 13.82 15.94
C PHE A 29 42.10 13.44 17.41
N GLU A 30 41.48 14.24 18.27
CA GLU A 30 41.27 13.87 19.67
C GLU A 30 39.83 13.38 19.85
N ILE A 31 39.69 12.14 20.33
CA ILE A 31 38.39 11.54 20.64
C ILE A 31 38.17 11.66 22.14
N VAL A 32 37.14 12.40 22.52
CA VAL A 32 36.76 12.57 23.93
C VAL A 32 35.43 11.87 24.17
N ALA A 33 35.39 10.99 25.18
CA ALA A 33 34.17 10.32 25.60
C ALA A 33 33.26 11.30 26.35
N LEU A 34 31.98 11.40 25.96
CA LEU A 34 31.03 12.31 26.62
C LEU A 34 30.89 12.02 28.13
N ASP A 35 30.92 10.74 28.49
CA ASP A 35 30.84 10.26 29.87
C ASP A 35 31.91 10.86 30.80
N ASP A 36 33.07 11.26 30.28
CA ASP A 36 34.15 11.85 31.06
C ASP A 36 34.01 13.37 31.20
N ILE A 37 33.35 14.03 30.24
CA ILE A 37 32.99 15.45 30.33
C ILE A 37 31.85 15.62 31.34
N GLU A 38 30.79 14.80 31.26
CA GLU A 38 29.62 14.87 32.16
C GLU A 38 29.97 14.58 33.63
N LYS A 39 30.97 13.72 33.87
CA LYS A 39 31.47 13.43 35.22
C LYS A 39 32.46 14.49 35.73
N GLY A 40 32.77 15.50 34.93
CA GLY A 40 33.72 16.57 35.26
C GLY A 40 35.17 16.10 35.32
N ASN A 41 35.50 14.98 34.68
CA ASN A 41 36.87 14.45 34.64
C ASN A 41 37.73 15.18 33.59
N ILE A 42 37.09 15.76 32.58
CA ILE A 42 37.74 16.50 31.49
C ILE A 42 37.05 17.86 31.35
N ASP A 43 37.82 18.94 31.40
CA ASP A 43 37.34 20.29 31.12
C ASP A 43 37.35 20.55 29.61
N LEU A 44 36.16 20.61 29.02
CA LEU A 44 35.98 20.79 27.58
C LEU A 44 36.57 22.11 27.07
N ALA A 45 36.58 23.17 27.90
CA ALA A 45 37.18 24.45 27.55
C ALA A 45 38.71 24.34 27.43
N GLU A 46 39.33 23.48 28.22
CA GLU A 46 40.79 23.23 28.15
C GLU A 46 41.15 22.44 26.87
N VAL A 47 40.32 21.48 26.47
CA VAL A 47 40.51 20.69 25.25
C VAL A 47 40.37 21.57 23.99
N LEU A 48 39.33 22.41 23.93
CA LEU A 48 39.11 23.32 22.80
C LEU A 48 40.22 24.37 22.66
N LYS A 49 40.78 24.85 23.79
CA LYS A 49 41.95 25.75 23.79
C LYS A 49 43.21 25.07 23.27
N ARG A 50 43.49 23.83 23.68
CA ARG A 50 44.66 23.06 23.21
C ARG A 50 44.60 22.77 21.72
N ASN A 51 43.39 22.62 21.17
CA ASN A 51 43.15 22.30 19.77
C ASN A 51 42.96 23.56 18.89
N GLY A 52 43.35 24.73 19.43
CA GLY A 52 43.48 25.99 18.69
C GLY A 52 42.19 26.71 18.35
N HIS A 53 41.05 26.30 18.92
CA HIS A 53 39.75 26.89 18.57
C HIS A 53 39.50 28.28 19.19
N PHE A 54 40.27 28.71 20.21
CA PHE A 54 40.12 30.02 20.88
C PHE A 54 41.48 30.58 21.35
N ASP A 55 41.67 31.91 21.27
CA ASP A 55 42.89 32.61 21.71
C ASP A 55 42.85 32.94 23.23
N GLU A 56 44.01 33.07 23.89
CA GLU A 56 44.16 33.12 25.36
C GLU A 56 43.43 34.29 26.07
N ASN A 57 42.85 35.23 25.33
CA ASN A 57 42.18 36.43 25.87
C ASN A 57 40.70 36.59 25.44
N ASP A 58 40.06 35.54 24.94
CA ASP A 58 38.64 35.64 24.57
C ASP A 58 37.74 35.51 25.82
N GLU A 59 37.15 36.62 26.27
CA GLU A 59 36.20 36.67 27.40
C GLU A 59 34.85 36.00 27.09
N ASN A 60 34.64 35.49 25.86
CA ASN A 60 33.40 34.82 25.45
C ASN A 60 33.33 33.32 25.79
N ILE A 61 34.31 32.76 26.52
CA ILE A 61 34.30 31.34 26.89
C ILE A 61 33.14 31.01 27.85
N GLU A 62 32.68 31.99 28.65
CA GLU A 62 31.50 31.81 29.51
C GLU A 62 30.16 31.89 28.76
N GLU A 63 30.14 32.34 27.49
CA GLU A 63 28.95 32.38 26.62
C GLU A 63 28.95 31.27 25.55
N ALA A 64 29.91 30.35 25.58
CA ALA A 64 29.77 29.06 24.89
C ALA A 64 28.77 28.20 25.67
N GLU A 65 27.52 28.64 25.76
CA GLU A 65 26.41 27.76 26.05
C GLU A 65 26.48 26.67 24.99
N CYS A 66 26.81 25.45 25.41
CA CYS A 66 26.48 24.27 24.64
C CYS A 66 25.00 24.47 24.28
N GLU A 67 24.67 24.56 22.99
CA GLU A 67 23.31 24.32 22.56
C GLU A 67 23.00 22.92 23.09
N TYR A 68 22.32 22.89 24.24
CA TYR A 68 21.55 21.75 24.66
C TYR A 68 20.51 21.62 23.56
N ILE A 69 20.82 20.82 22.55
CA ILE A 69 19.79 19.98 21.97
C ILE A 69 19.37 19.13 23.17
N GLU A 70 18.42 19.66 23.96
CA GLU A 70 17.48 18.77 24.62
C GLU A 70 17.05 17.86 23.48
N ASP A 71 17.47 16.60 23.55
CA ASP A 71 16.76 15.52 22.91
C ASP A 71 15.32 15.76 23.40
N GLU A 72 14.53 16.56 22.66
CA GLU A 72 13.10 16.53 22.76
C GLU A 72 12.80 15.03 22.79
N GLU A 73 11.92 14.59 23.67
CA GLU A 73 11.30 13.28 23.54
C GLU A 73 10.47 13.24 22.23
N GLY A 74 11.07 13.62 21.11
CA GLY A 74 10.62 13.37 19.76
C GLY A 74 10.56 11.87 19.63
N ASP A 75 9.38 11.40 19.27
CA ASP A 75 9.08 10.02 18.94
C ASP A 75 10.20 9.46 18.06
N THR A 76 11.19 8.79 18.68
CA THR A 76 12.22 8.08 17.93
C THR A 76 11.49 6.99 17.16
N VAL A 77 11.37 7.18 15.85
CA VAL A 77 10.64 6.27 14.98
C VAL A 77 11.32 4.91 15.10
N VAL A 78 10.59 3.94 15.66
CA VAL A 78 11.13 2.61 15.96
C VAL A 78 11.49 1.93 14.64
N ASP A 79 12.76 1.59 14.46
CA ASP A 79 13.20 0.74 13.36
C ASP A 79 12.96 -0.74 13.70
N GLU A 80 12.01 -1.36 12.99
CA GLU A 80 11.67 -2.77 13.06
C GLU A 80 12.25 -3.57 11.87
N ALA A 81 13.08 -2.97 11.02
CA ALA A 81 13.71 -3.66 9.90
C ALA A 81 14.67 -4.76 10.40
N ILE A 82 14.74 -5.86 9.65
CA ILE A 82 15.59 -7.02 9.98
C ILE A 82 16.91 -6.98 9.21
N GLY A 83 16.92 -6.27 8.09
CA GLY A 83 18.14 -6.03 7.32
C GLY A 83 17.92 -4.98 6.24
N HIS A 84 19.05 -4.50 5.73
CA HIS A 84 19.14 -3.49 4.68
C HIS A 84 19.94 -4.09 3.52
N LEU A 85 19.42 -3.99 2.30
CA LEU A 85 20.17 -4.31 1.09
C LEU A 85 20.74 -3.00 0.54
N ILE A 86 22.02 -2.76 0.80
CA ILE A 86 22.74 -1.56 0.39
C ILE A 86 23.44 -1.87 -0.93
N GLY A 87 22.73 -1.66 -2.04
CA GLY A 87 23.28 -1.83 -3.40
C GLY A 87 23.37 -0.54 -4.21
N HIS A 88 22.72 0.52 -3.74
CA HIS A 88 22.60 1.81 -4.40
C HIS A 88 23.05 2.91 -3.42
N GLU A 89 23.65 3.97 -3.94
CA GLU A 89 24.10 5.13 -3.15
C GLU A 89 23.03 6.22 -3.03
N LYS A 90 21.94 6.08 -3.78
CA LYS A 90 20.80 6.99 -3.84
C LYS A 90 19.48 6.23 -3.67
N ASP A 91 18.39 6.97 -3.74
CA ASP A 91 17.02 6.49 -3.53
C ASP A 91 16.65 5.35 -4.47
N VAL A 92 15.85 4.43 -3.96
CA VAL A 92 15.31 3.30 -4.74
C VAL A 92 13.83 3.57 -4.98
N PHE A 93 13.44 3.74 -6.25
CA PHE A 93 12.08 4.12 -6.62
C PHE A 93 11.14 2.95 -6.89
N SER A 94 11.67 1.82 -7.35
CA SER A 94 10.82 0.68 -7.73
C SER A 94 11.42 -0.65 -7.35
N ILE A 95 10.56 -1.60 -7.00
CA ILE A 95 10.93 -2.94 -6.57
C ILE A 95 9.97 -3.99 -7.12
N ASP A 96 10.51 -5.15 -7.51
CA ASP A 96 9.71 -6.31 -7.89
C ASP A 96 10.37 -7.60 -7.41
N LEU A 97 9.56 -8.65 -7.24
CA LEU A 97 10.01 -9.93 -6.71
C LEU A 97 9.50 -11.10 -7.55
N LEU A 98 10.41 -12.01 -7.88
CA LEU A 98 10.12 -13.23 -8.61
C LEU A 98 10.29 -14.45 -7.70
N ASP A 99 9.17 -15.11 -7.40
CA ASP A 99 9.09 -16.39 -6.68
C ASP A 99 9.88 -16.43 -5.36
N GLY A 100 9.95 -15.31 -4.63
CA GLY A 100 10.71 -15.22 -3.38
C GLY A 100 12.22 -15.43 -3.52
N ARG A 101 12.73 -15.39 -4.76
CA ARG A 101 14.14 -15.64 -5.07
C ARG A 101 14.83 -14.41 -5.63
N TYR A 102 14.34 -13.86 -6.72
CA TYR A 102 15.00 -12.70 -7.35
C TYR A 102 14.26 -11.44 -6.97
N LEU A 103 14.97 -10.54 -6.29
CA LEU A 103 14.50 -9.18 -5.99
C LEU A 103 15.22 -8.22 -6.94
N VAL A 104 14.48 -7.37 -7.64
CA VAL A 104 15.06 -6.29 -8.45
C VAL A 104 14.67 -4.96 -7.83
N CYS A 105 15.62 -4.03 -7.78
CA CYS A 105 15.41 -2.65 -7.41
C CYS A 105 15.92 -1.71 -8.50
N GLY A 106 15.19 -0.63 -8.78
CA GLY A 106 15.59 0.46 -9.65
C GLY A 106 15.83 1.74 -8.84
N SER A 107 16.90 2.46 -9.14
CA SER A 107 17.38 3.58 -8.32
C SER A 107 17.63 4.86 -9.13
N GLU A 108 17.69 5.98 -8.41
CA GLU A 108 18.16 7.29 -8.86
C GLU A 108 19.65 7.33 -9.25
N ASP A 109 20.39 6.23 -9.07
CA ASP A 109 21.77 6.09 -9.53
C ASP A 109 21.91 5.64 -10.99
N ASP A 110 20.83 5.77 -11.76
CA ASP A 110 20.72 5.34 -13.16
C ASP A 110 21.04 3.84 -13.33
N SER A 111 20.71 3.03 -12.34
CA SER A 111 20.94 1.60 -12.39
C SER A 111 19.84 0.78 -11.71
N ALA A 112 19.81 -0.50 -12.06
CA ALA A 112 19.00 -1.49 -11.36
C ALA A 112 19.88 -2.60 -10.81
N SER A 113 19.70 -2.96 -9.54
CA SER A 113 20.39 -4.11 -8.94
C SER A 113 19.45 -5.30 -8.79
N VAL A 114 19.97 -6.49 -9.08
CA VAL A 114 19.23 -7.76 -8.95
C VAL A 114 19.89 -8.61 -7.89
N TRP A 115 19.11 -9.04 -6.91
CA TRP A 115 19.54 -9.81 -5.76
C TRP A 115 18.97 -11.22 -5.83
N ASP A 116 19.80 -12.23 -5.55
CA ASP A 116 19.34 -13.60 -5.33
C ASP A 116 19.21 -13.83 -3.82
N LEU A 117 17.97 -13.85 -3.33
CA LEU A 117 17.62 -14.03 -1.92
C LEU A 117 18.00 -15.41 -1.36
N THR A 118 18.49 -16.32 -2.21
CA THR A 118 19.03 -17.62 -1.79
C THR A 118 20.54 -17.60 -1.60
N GLN A 119 21.22 -16.49 -1.92
CA GLN A 119 22.67 -16.32 -1.85
C GLN A 119 23.08 -15.29 -0.79
N ASP A 120 24.38 -14.99 -0.71
CA ASP A 120 24.90 -13.96 0.21
C ASP A 120 24.40 -12.57 -0.23
N LEU A 121 23.66 -11.91 0.66
CA LEU A 121 23.03 -10.61 0.46
C LEU A 121 23.99 -9.43 0.65
N LYS A 122 25.30 -9.68 0.77
CA LYS A 122 26.32 -8.61 0.80
C LYS A 122 26.58 -7.97 -0.56
N LYS A 123 26.17 -8.60 -1.65
CA LYS A 123 26.36 -8.08 -3.00
C LYS A 123 25.19 -8.49 -3.89
N ALA A 124 24.77 -7.58 -4.77
CA ALA A 124 23.85 -7.90 -5.85
C ALA A 124 24.40 -9.05 -6.72
N ALA A 125 23.51 -9.91 -7.19
CA ALA A 125 23.84 -11.00 -8.12
C ALA A 125 24.38 -10.41 -9.43
N PHE A 126 23.74 -9.36 -9.94
CA PHE A 126 24.24 -8.53 -11.05
C PHE A 126 23.57 -7.14 -11.01
N VAL A 127 24.16 -6.19 -11.75
CA VAL A 127 23.70 -4.80 -11.86
C VAL A 127 23.51 -4.45 -13.34
N ILE A 128 22.46 -3.70 -13.63
CA ILE A 128 22.11 -3.18 -14.96
C ILE A 128 22.41 -1.67 -14.93
N SER A 129 23.55 -1.26 -15.47
CA SER A 129 24.07 0.12 -15.41
C SER A 129 24.07 0.83 -16.77
N SER A 130 23.22 0.39 -17.69
CA SER A 130 23.13 0.95 -19.06
C SER A 130 21.99 1.95 -19.22
N HIS A 131 21.29 2.29 -18.13
CA HIS A 131 20.28 3.34 -18.11
C HIS A 131 20.93 4.73 -18.21
N LYS A 132 20.15 5.71 -18.66
CA LYS A 132 20.61 7.09 -18.88
C LYS A 132 20.05 8.08 -17.86
N ASP A 133 19.15 7.60 -17.02
CA ASP A 133 18.41 8.36 -16.03
C ASP A 133 17.88 7.39 -14.95
N SER A 134 17.20 7.94 -13.95
CA SER A 134 16.67 7.23 -12.79
C SER A 134 15.75 6.07 -13.20
N VAL A 135 16.00 4.88 -12.65
CA VAL A 135 15.21 3.67 -12.95
C VAL A 135 13.94 3.66 -12.09
N THR A 136 12.83 4.07 -12.67
CA THR A 136 11.54 4.24 -11.97
C THR A 136 10.59 3.06 -12.12
N GLN A 137 10.87 2.10 -13.02
CA GLN A 137 10.02 0.93 -13.18
C GLN A 137 10.83 -0.36 -13.35
N VAL A 138 10.51 -1.38 -12.55
CA VAL A 138 11.09 -2.73 -12.67
C VAL A 138 10.00 -3.79 -12.63
N ARG A 139 9.99 -4.74 -13.59
CA ARG A 139 8.99 -5.82 -13.65
C ARG A 139 9.55 -7.12 -14.22
N PHE A 140 9.27 -8.23 -13.55
CA PHE A 140 9.52 -9.58 -14.07
C PHE A 140 8.43 -10.04 -15.04
N SER A 141 8.82 -10.78 -16.08
CA SER A 141 7.87 -11.34 -17.04
C SER A 141 7.16 -12.57 -16.51
N ALA A 142 5.96 -12.85 -17.04
CA ALA A 142 5.18 -14.03 -16.68
C ALA A 142 5.89 -15.36 -16.99
N SER A 143 6.83 -15.38 -17.95
CA SER A 143 7.66 -16.56 -18.24
C SER A 143 8.74 -16.81 -17.20
N LYS A 144 8.96 -15.87 -16.27
CA LYS A 144 9.98 -15.90 -15.21
C LYS A 144 11.41 -15.94 -15.74
N ARG A 145 11.60 -15.60 -17.01
CA ARG A 145 12.90 -15.57 -17.68
C ARG A 145 13.39 -14.15 -17.89
N LEU A 146 12.47 -13.22 -18.16
CA LEU A 146 12.82 -11.86 -18.54
C LEU A 146 12.57 -10.90 -17.38
N LEU A 147 13.42 -9.88 -17.31
CA LEU A 147 13.29 -8.72 -16.46
C LEU A 147 13.28 -7.49 -17.36
N ALA A 148 12.30 -6.60 -17.17
CA ALA A 148 12.31 -5.25 -17.72
C ALA A 148 12.68 -4.26 -16.62
N THR A 149 13.65 -3.40 -16.90
CA THR A 149 13.98 -2.22 -16.10
C THR A 149 13.82 -1.01 -17.01
N ALA A 150 13.22 0.07 -16.51
CA ALA A 150 12.93 1.24 -17.32
C ALA A 150 13.22 2.53 -16.54
N ASP A 151 13.82 3.50 -17.22
CA ASP A 151 14.17 4.80 -16.66
C ASP A 151 13.24 5.93 -17.10
N MET A 152 13.32 7.07 -16.40
CA MET A 152 12.52 8.28 -16.67
C MET A 152 12.69 8.79 -18.09
N SER A 153 13.89 8.67 -18.68
CA SER A 153 14.16 9.09 -20.06
C SER A 153 13.43 8.27 -21.12
N GLY A 154 12.84 7.13 -20.72
CA GLY A 154 12.11 6.21 -21.57
C GLY A 154 12.93 5.05 -22.13
N THR A 155 14.16 4.84 -21.63
CA THR A 155 14.96 3.68 -21.98
C THR A 155 14.49 2.46 -21.18
N ILE A 156 14.07 1.40 -21.88
CA ILE A 156 13.70 0.12 -21.28
C ILE A 156 14.76 -0.93 -21.64
N ILE A 157 15.36 -1.55 -20.64
CA ILE A 157 16.33 -2.63 -20.81
C ILE A 157 15.66 -3.97 -20.49
N ILE A 158 15.74 -4.90 -21.45
CA ILE A 158 15.25 -6.27 -21.27
C ILE A 158 16.43 -7.19 -21.02
N THR A 159 16.42 -7.85 -19.87
CA THR A 159 17.49 -8.74 -19.40
C THR A 159 17.01 -10.18 -19.32
N ASP A 160 17.83 -11.12 -19.79
CA ASP A 160 17.63 -12.54 -19.54
C ASP A 160 18.20 -12.93 -18.18
N LEU A 161 17.36 -13.41 -17.26
CA LEU A 161 17.78 -13.80 -15.91
C LEU A 161 18.67 -15.04 -15.87
N GLN A 162 18.51 -15.95 -16.84
CA GLN A 162 19.31 -17.18 -16.88
C GLN A 162 20.77 -16.87 -17.27
N TYR A 163 20.95 -15.97 -18.23
CA TYR A 163 22.28 -15.60 -18.75
C TYR A 163 22.83 -14.30 -18.14
N GLN A 164 22.03 -13.57 -17.37
CA GLN A 164 22.37 -12.27 -16.77
C GLN A 164 22.89 -11.28 -17.81
N SER A 165 22.22 -11.26 -18.97
CA SER A 165 22.65 -10.49 -20.13
C SER A 165 21.49 -9.74 -20.75
N THR A 166 21.75 -8.52 -21.18
CA THR A 166 20.80 -7.72 -21.95
C THR A 166 20.45 -8.41 -23.27
N ILE A 167 19.15 -8.59 -23.52
CA ILE A 167 18.61 -9.06 -24.79
C ILE A 167 18.44 -7.88 -25.77
N CYS A 168 17.87 -6.78 -25.30
CA CYS A 168 17.65 -5.56 -26.09
C CYS A 168 17.44 -4.34 -25.21
N SER A 169 17.66 -3.16 -25.79
CA SER A 169 17.24 -1.85 -25.27
C SER A 169 16.12 -1.30 -26.16
N LEU A 170 15.12 -0.69 -25.56
CA LEU A 170 13.98 -0.04 -26.22
C LEU A 170 14.04 1.45 -25.85
N GLU A 171 13.94 2.34 -26.84
CA GLU A 171 14.14 3.79 -26.67
C GLU A 171 13.07 4.60 -27.41
N GLU A 172 11.91 3.97 -27.69
CA GLU A 172 10.83 4.58 -28.46
C GLU A 172 9.83 5.41 -27.62
N ILE A 173 10.00 5.43 -26.29
CA ILE A 173 9.16 6.19 -25.35
C ILE A 173 9.92 7.41 -24.83
N THR A 174 9.20 8.50 -24.61
CA THR A 174 9.66 9.67 -23.85
C THR A 174 8.84 9.77 -22.57
N ASP A 175 9.48 10.22 -21.49
CA ASP A 175 8.89 10.40 -20.16
C ASP A 175 8.07 9.17 -19.74
N LEU A 176 8.76 8.07 -19.48
CA LEU A 176 8.10 6.78 -19.22
C LEU A 176 7.44 6.76 -17.84
N GLU A 177 6.15 6.40 -17.83
CA GLU A 177 5.31 6.39 -16.63
C GLU A 177 5.09 4.98 -16.09
N TRP A 178 4.88 4.00 -16.98
CA TRP A 178 4.55 2.64 -16.57
C TRP A 178 4.98 1.59 -17.59
N ILE A 179 5.22 0.37 -17.08
CA ILE A 179 5.42 -0.84 -17.87
C ILE A 179 4.56 -1.98 -17.31
N VAL A 180 4.07 -2.87 -18.19
CA VAL A 180 3.32 -4.07 -17.79
C VAL A 180 3.57 -5.23 -18.75
N TRP A 181 3.89 -6.39 -18.20
CA TRP A 181 4.01 -7.63 -18.96
C TRP A 181 2.64 -8.26 -19.22
N HIS A 182 2.50 -8.90 -20.37
CA HIS A 182 1.36 -9.74 -20.67
C HIS A 182 1.32 -10.97 -19.73
N PRO A 183 0.13 -11.34 -19.21
CA PRO A 183 0.02 -12.35 -18.14
C PRO A 183 0.46 -13.76 -18.54
N THR A 184 0.58 -14.05 -19.84
CA THR A 184 0.91 -15.40 -20.33
C THR A 184 2.01 -15.43 -21.38
N ALA A 185 2.55 -14.29 -21.81
CA ALA A 185 3.49 -14.21 -22.93
C ALA A 185 4.54 -13.13 -22.65
N ASP A 186 5.73 -13.28 -23.25
CA ASP A 186 6.80 -12.28 -23.20
C ASP A 186 6.46 -11.07 -24.11
N ILE A 187 5.33 -10.42 -23.84
CA ILE A 187 4.90 -9.19 -24.50
C ILE A 187 4.92 -8.09 -23.45
N LEU A 188 5.72 -7.05 -23.68
CA LEU A 188 5.79 -5.88 -22.81
C LEU A 188 4.93 -4.76 -23.39
N PHE A 189 4.19 -4.07 -22.54
CA PHE A 189 3.52 -2.80 -22.85
C PHE A 189 4.11 -1.69 -22.01
N ALA A 190 4.16 -0.48 -22.55
CA ALA A 190 4.58 0.70 -21.81
C ALA A 190 3.91 1.97 -22.36
N GLY A 191 3.80 3.00 -21.52
CA GLY A 191 3.24 4.30 -21.86
C GLY A 191 3.98 5.44 -21.14
N GLY A 192 3.85 6.65 -21.69
CA GLY A 192 4.55 7.84 -21.21
C GLY A 192 4.00 9.15 -21.81
N GLY A 193 4.84 10.18 -21.87
CA GLY A 193 4.50 11.58 -22.19
C GLY A 193 3.71 11.82 -23.49
N GLU A 194 4.04 11.09 -24.57
CA GLU A 194 3.35 11.29 -25.87
C GLU A 194 1.94 10.66 -25.92
N GLY A 195 1.52 9.97 -24.86
CA GLY A 195 0.22 9.29 -24.80
C GLY A 195 0.10 8.06 -25.72
N VAL A 196 1.20 7.68 -26.37
CA VAL A 196 1.32 6.46 -27.18
C VAL A 196 1.61 5.29 -26.27
N ILE A 197 0.88 4.19 -26.46
CA ILE A 197 1.17 2.94 -25.78
C ILE A 197 1.95 2.05 -26.74
N TRP A 198 3.13 1.63 -26.33
CA TRP A 198 3.95 0.70 -27.10
C TRP A 198 3.76 -0.74 -26.63
N MET A 199 3.98 -1.67 -27.55
CA MET A 199 3.91 -3.10 -27.33
C MET A 199 5.07 -3.78 -28.05
N TRP A 200 5.84 -4.59 -27.35
CA TRP A 200 6.93 -5.37 -27.91
C TRP A 200 6.76 -6.85 -27.55
N LEU A 201 6.72 -7.70 -28.58
CA LEU A 201 6.91 -9.14 -28.41
C LEU A 201 8.41 -9.41 -28.32
N ILE A 202 8.86 -9.87 -27.15
CA ILE A 202 10.27 -10.16 -26.90
C ILE A 202 10.55 -11.63 -27.16
N SER A 203 11.62 -11.89 -27.91
CA SER A 203 12.14 -13.21 -28.21
C SER A 203 13.50 -13.43 -27.55
N LYS A 204 14.12 -14.59 -27.79
CA LYS A 204 15.48 -14.87 -27.32
C LYS A 204 16.56 -14.01 -27.99
N THR A 205 16.26 -13.41 -29.16
CA THR A 205 17.22 -12.67 -29.97
C THR A 205 16.90 -11.18 -30.05
N GLY A 206 16.02 -10.66 -29.19
CA GLY A 206 15.55 -9.28 -29.22
C GLY A 206 14.06 -9.16 -29.53
N VAL A 207 13.67 -7.98 -30.02
CA VAL A 207 12.28 -7.65 -30.40
C VAL A 207 11.88 -8.44 -31.64
N ALA A 208 10.90 -9.33 -31.51
CA ALA A 208 10.33 -10.06 -32.64
C ALA A 208 9.23 -9.27 -33.35
N GLN A 209 8.48 -8.44 -32.62
CA GLN A 209 7.43 -7.59 -33.17
C GLN A 209 7.26 -6.36 -32.28
N ALA A 210 7.05 -5.20 -32.91
CA ALA A 210 6.64 -3.98 -32.24
C ALA A 210 5.30 -3.49 -32.82
N LYS A 211 4.49 -2.87 -31.96
CA LYS A 211 3.22 -2.23 -32.33
C LYS A 211 2.98 -1.05 -31.39
N CYS A 212 2.37 0.02 -31.88
CA CYS A 212 1.93 1.13 -31.05
C CYS A 212 0.42 1.34 -31.14
N TYR A 213 -0.15 1.94 -30.09
CA TYR A 213 -1.53 2.36 -29.98
C TYR A 213 -1.54 3.88 -29.82
N LEU A 214 -1.90 4.58 -30.90
CA LEU A 214 -1.77 6.02 -31.01
C LEU A 214 -2.88 6.74 -30.23
N GLY A 215 -2.50 7.40 -29.13
CA GLY A 215 -3.36 8.27 -28.36
C GLY A 215 -3.55 9.66 -28.98
N ARG A 216 -4.11 10.60 -28.21
CA ARG A 216 -4.34 12.00 -28.61
C ARG A 216 -3.30 12.98 -28.05
N GLY A 217 -2.09 12.53 -27.73
CA GLY A 217 -0.97 13.40 -27.33
C GLY A 217 -1.01 13.93 -25.89
N SER A 218 -1.78 13.30 -25.00
CA SER A 218 -1.71 13.56 -23.54
C SER A 218 -1.00 12.40 -22.86
N THR A 219 -0.17 12.69 -21.86
CA THR A 219 0.60 11.72 -21.08
C THR A 219 -0.26 10.54 -20.64
N CYS A 220 0.21 9.32 -20.94
CA CYS A 220 -0.45 8.12 -20.46
C CYS A 220 0.13 7.74 -19.10
N THR A 221 -0.51 8.22 -18.03
CA THR A 221 -0.05 8.11 -16.64
C THR A 221 -0.13 6.69 -16.07
N VAL A 222 -1.07 5.87 -16.52
CA VAL A 222 -1.23 4.50 -16.01
C VAL A 222 -1.78 3.55 -17.06
N GLY A 223 -1.34 2.30 -17.03
CA GLY A 223 -1.82 1.24 -17.92
C GLY A 223 -1.92 -0.12 -17.23
N LYS A 224 -3.00 -0.85 -17.51
CA LYS A 224 -3.22 -2.20 -16.97
C LYS A 224 -3.89 -3.13 -17.97
N LEU A 225 -3.31 -4.32 -18.14
CA LEU A 225 -3.90 -5.37 -18.96
C LEU A 225 -5.10 -6.01 -18.27
N LEU A 226 -6.14 -6.28 -19.05
CA LEU A 226 -7.23 -7.13 -18.57
C LEU A 226 -6.72 -8.57 -18.39
N PRO A 227 -7.31 -9.35 -17.47
CA PRO A 227 -6.89 -10.73 -17.19
C PRO A 227 -6.88 -11.66 -18.41
N ASP A 228 -7.68 -11.36 -19.43
CA ASP A 228 -7.72 -12.13 -20.68
C ASP A 228 -6.58 -11.79 -21.66
N GLY A 229 -5.81 -10.74 -21.38
CA GLY A 229 -4.70 -10.26 -22.20
C GLY A 229 -5.11 -9.62 -23.53
N LYS A 230 -6.41 -9.38 -23.77
CA LYS A 230 -6.93 -8.90 -25.06
C LYS A 230 -7.25 -7.41 -25.07
N LYS A 231 -7.49 -6.84 -23.90
CA LYS A 231 -7.76 -5.42 -23.72
C LYS A 231 -6.78 -4.81 -22.71
N LEU A 232 -6.60 -3.50 -22.80
CA LEU A 232 -5.78 -2.71 -21.89
C LEU A 232 -6.56 -1.47 -21.45
N LEU A 233 -6.64 -1.24 -20.14
CA LEU A 233 -7.17 -0.02 -19.54
C LEU A 233 -6.02 0.98 -19.40
N ALA A 234 -6.18 2.18 -19.93
CA ALA A 234 -5.19 3.25 -19.85
C ALA A 234 -5.83 4.53 -19.32
N GLY A 235 -5.18 5.16 -18.34
CA GLY A 235 -5.48 6.50 -17.84
C GLY A 235 -4.54 7.53 -18.45
N TYR A 236 -5.04 8.77 -18.52
CA TYR A 236 -4.32 9.90 -19.11
C TYR A 236 -4.38 11.13 -18.20
N GLU A 237 -3.41 12.02 -18.36
CA GLU A 237 -3.32 13.28 -17.64
C GLU A 237 -4.48 14.23 -17.99
N ASP A 238 -5.03 14.15 -19.21
CA ASP A 238 -6.22 14.93 -19.61
C ASP A 238 -7.56 14.43 -19.02
N GLY A 239 -7.51 13.51 -18.04
CA GLY A 239 -8.68 12.89 -17.42
C GLY A 239 -9.38 11.85 -18.32
N THR A 240 -8.86 11.56 -19.51
CA THR A 240 -9.38 10.50 -20.36
C THR A 240 -9.01 9.13 -19.80
N VAL A 241 -9.91 8.17 -19.94
CA VAL A 241 -9.64 6.75 -19.74
C VAL A 241 -10.00 6.00 -21.01
N ARG A 242 -9.07 5.24 -21.57
CA ARG A 242 -9.28 4.43 -22.78
C ARG A 242 -9.19 2.94 -22.46
N ILE A 243 -10.14 2.19 -22.99
CA ILE A 243 -10.11 0.72 -23.00
C ILE A 243 -9.76 0.29 -24.42
N TRP A 244 -8.50 -0.10 -24.61
CA TRP A 244 -7.95 -0.53 -25.89
C TRP A 244 -8.27 -1.98 -26.16
N ASN A 245 -8.69 -2.30 -27.38
CA ASN A 245 -8.70 -3.64 -27.92
C ASN A 245 -7.39 -3.88 -28.67
N LEU A 246 -6.57 -4.79 -28.13
CA LEU A 246 -5.19 -4.98 -28.60
C LEU A 246 -5.13 -5.64 -29.98
N LYS A 247 -6.18 -6.35 -30.37
CA LYS A 247 -6.23 -7.05 -31.67
C LYS A 247 -6.36 -6.08 -32.84
N ASP A 248 -7.32 -5.17 -32.77
CA ASP A 248 -7.68 -4.26 -33.87
C ASP A 248 -7.26 -2.80 -33.63
N SER A 249 -6.63 -2.50 -32.49
CA SER A 249 -6.21 -1.16 -32.08
C SER A 249 -7.37 -0.16 -31.94
N THR A 250 -8.60 -0.63 -31.80
CA THR A 250 -9.74 0.24 -31.47
C THR A 250 -9.77 0.52 -29.97
N TYR A 251 -10.40 1.61 -29.56
CA TYR A 251 -10.62 1.90 -28.16
C TYR A 251 -12.00 2.48 -27.91
N THR A 252 -12.41 2.41 -26.66
CA THR A 252 -13.54 3.15 -26.14
C THR A 252 -13.07 4.07 -25.03
N GLU A 253 -13.63 5.27 -24.94
CA GLU A 253 -13.19 6.27 -23.96
C GLU A 253 -14.30 6.73 -23.01
N ASN A 254 -13.88 7.06 -21.79
CA ASN A 254 -14.58 7.87 -20.81
C ASN A 254 -13.73 9.11 -20.54
N VAL A 255 -14.36 10.24 -20.26
CA VAL A 255 -13.65 11.49 -19.94
C VAL A 255 -14.11 11.94 -18.56
N PHE A 256 -13.13 12.24 -17.70
CA PHE A 256 -13.32 12.74 -16.35
C PHE A 256 -12.77 14.17 -16.23
N GLU A 257 -13.04 14.84 -15.12
CA GLU A 257 -12.65 16.25 -14.92
C GLU A 257 -11.17 16.40 -14.55
N ASP A 258 -10.63 15.40 -13.85
CA ASP A 258 -9.34 15.45 -13.17
C ASP A 258 -8.37 14.41 -13.77
N PRO A 259 -7.04 14.67 -13.76
CA PRO A 259 -6.03 13.73 -14.24
C PRO A 259 -6.15 12.33 -13.60
N ILE A 260 -5.90 11.29 -14.38
CA ILE A 260 -5.94 9.91 -13.89
C ILE A 260 -4.58 9.56 -13.28
N THR A 261 -4.57 9.12 -12.02
CA THR A 261 -3.34 8.83 -11.26
C THR A 261 -3.10 7.33 -11.13
N THR A 262 -4.16 6.52 -11.00
CA THR A 262 -4.04 5.08 -10.75
C THR A 262 -5.19 4.30 -11.37
N CYS A 263 -4.96 3.02 -11.66
CA CYS A 263 -6.03 2.12 -12.06
C CYS A 263 -5.81 0.67 -11.62
N ASP A 264 -6.92 -0.05 -11.48
CA ASP A 264 -6.91 -1.49 -11.29
C ASP A 264 -8.07 -2.18 -12.00
N ILE A 265 -7.91 -3.47 -12.26
CA ILE A 265 -8.88 -4.32 -12.93
C ILE A 265 -9.17 -5.52 -12.05
N HIS A 266 -10.45 -5.80 -11.84
CA HIS A 266 -10.84 -6.97 -11.06
C HIS A 266 -10.50 -8.27 -11.81
N SER A 267 -9.91 -9.23 -11.11
CA SER A 267 -9.38 -10.49 -11.66
C SER A 267 -10.40 -11.32 -12.47
N THR A 268 -11.66 -11.35 -12.05
CA THR A 268 -12.72 -12.17 -12.68
C THR A 268 -13.92 -11.40 -13.21
N SER A 269 -14.10 -10.14 -12.82
CA SER A 269 -15.30 -9.36 -13.10
C SER A 269 -14.94 -8.30 -14.13
N PRO A 270 -15.82 -7.96 -15.09
CA PRO A 270 -15.53 -6.99 -16.14
C PRO A 270 -15.64 -5.55 -15.61
N ILE A 271 -14.96 -5.26 -14.51
CA ILE A 271 -14.95 -3.96 -13.84
C ILE A 271 -13.51 -3.48 -13.66
N GLY A 272 -13.31 -2.20 -13.88
CA GLY A 272 -12.07 -1.47 -13.58
C GLY A 272 -12.37 -0.35 -12.60
N ALA A 273 -11.35 0.09 -11.88
CA ALA A 273 -11.37 1.26 -11.03
C ALA A 273 -10.29 2.22 -11.52
N VAL A 274 -10.61 3.50 -11.58
CA VAL A 274 -9.68 4.58 -11.90
C VAL A 274 -9.75 5.63 -10.81
N GLY A 275 -8.60 6.02 -10.28
CA GLY A 275 -8.44 7.11 -9.33
C GLY A 275 -8.00 8.39 -10.04
N THR A 276 -8.37 9.53 -9.49
CA THR A 276 -8.02 10.84 -10.05
C THR A 276 -7.28 11.71 -9.04
N GLU A 277 -6.53 12.69 -9.53
CA GLU A 277 -5.88 13.71 -8.72
C GLU A 277 -6.90 14.55 -7.92
N GLY A 278 -8.09 14.81 -8.48
CA GLY A 278 -9.19 15.49 -7.77
C GLY A 278 -9.95 14.66 -6.73
N GLY A 279 -9.37 13.54 -6.26
CA GLY A 279 -9.91 12.77 -5.15
C GLY A 279 -11.15 11.95 -5.46
N LYS A 280 -11.38 11.61 -6.72
CA LYS A 280 -12.53 10.79 -7.15
C LYS A 280 -12.04 9.42 -7.59
N VAL A 281 -12.82 8.38 -7.27
CA VAL A 281 -12.62 7.03 -7.80
C VAL A 281 -13.85 6.62 -8.59
N PHE A 282 -13.66 6.21 -9.83
CA PHE A 282 -14.71 5.73 -10.71
C PHE A 282 -14.57 4.22 -10.92
N VAL A 283 -15.61 3.47 -10.56
CA VAL A 283 -15.73 2.05 -10.92
C VAL A 283 -16.49 1.97 -12.22
N ILE A 284 -15.83 1.48 -13.27
CA ILE A 284 -16.35 1.41 -14.64
C ILE A 284 -16.55 -0.05 -15.07
N ASN A 285 -17.60 -0.31 -15.84
CA ASN A 285 -17.75 -1.57 -16.54
C ASN A 285 -16.92 -1.55 -17.83
N LEU A 286 -16.01 -2.52 -17.98
CA LEU A 286 -15.02 -2.55 -19.06
C LEU A 286 -15.58 -3.04 -20.41
N ASP A 287 -16.83 -3.50 -20.44
CA ASP A 287 -17.49 -3.95 -21.67
C ASP A 287 -18.41 -2.88 -22.26
N ASN A 288 -19.09 -2.10 -21.42
CA ASN A 288 -20.08 -1.11 -21.87
C ASN A 288 -19.79 0.34 -21.44
N LYS A 289 -18.65 0.60 -20.77
CA LYS A 289 -18.17 1.93 -20.34
C LYS A 289 -19.02 2.61 -19.28
N LYS A 290 -20.03 1.91 -18.75
CA LYS A 290 -20.94 2.49 -17.76
C LYS A 290 -20.20 2.68 -16.44
N ILE A 291 -20.27 3.89 -15.90
CA ILE A 291 -19.86 4.17 -14.53
C ILE A 291 -20.86 3.47 -13.59
N LEU A 292 -20.36 2.50 -12.83
CA LEU A 292 -21.12 1.71 -11.86
C LEU A 292 -21.21 2.41 -10.52
N LYS A 293 -20.10 3.02 -10.07
CA LYS A 293 -19.98 3.75 -8.81
C LYS A 293 -18.97 4.88 -8.92
N THR A 294 -19.18 5.91 -8.12
CA THR A 294 -18.24 7.00 -7.89
C THR A 294 -18.07 7.18 -6.39
N PHE A 295 -16.82 7.21 -5.92
CA PHE A 295 -16.47 7.53 -4.55
C PHE A 295 -15.73 8.87 -4.53
N ASN A 296 -16.05 9.73 -3.57
CA ASN A 296 -15.45 11.05 -3.46
C ASN A 296 -14.73 11.20 -2.13
N PHE A 297 -13.47 11.61 -2.19
CA PHE A 297 -12.58 11.77 -1.05
C PHE A 297 -12.19 13.24 -0.84
N SER A 298 -12.55 14.16 -1.74
CA SER A 298 -12.38 15.60 -1.50
C SER A 298 -13.33 16.11 -0.40
N LYS A 299 -12.83 16.97 0.49
CA LYS A 299 -13.66 17.66 1.50
C LYS A 299 -14.45 18.77 0.79
N LYS A 300 -15.78 18.79 0.97
CA LYS A 300 -16.65 19.89 0.48
C LYS A 300 -17.00 20.88 1.59
N ASP A 301 -16.02 21.33 2.38
CA ASP A 301 -16.29 22.36 3.39
C ASP A 301 -16.01 23.76 2.84
N LYS A 302 -17.09 24.54 2.74
CA LYS A 302 -17.22 25.79 1.99
C LYS A 302 -16.43 27.01 2.50
N GLN A 303 -15.35 26.87 3.27
CA GLN A 303 -14.72 28.07 3.86
C GLN A 303 -13.26 28.00 4.30
N GLN A 304 -12.52 26.94 3.96
CA GLN A 304 -11.07 26.88 4.15
C GLN A 304 -10.47 26.19 2.92
N ASP A 305 -9.22 26.55 2.60
CA ASP A 305 -8.50 26.14 1.39
C ASP A 305 -8.77 24.67 1.02
N GLU A 306 -9.03 24.44 -0.27
CA GLU A 306 -9.32 23.11 -0.81
C GLU A 306 -8.11 22.19 -0.54
N ASP A 307 -8.17 21.38 0.53
CA ASP A 307 -7.26 20.24 0.68
C ASP A 307 -7.55 19.27 -0.47
N ASP A 308 -6.83 19.44 -1.59
CA ASP A 308 -6.93 18.60 -2.78
C ASP A 308 -6.38 17.20 -2.45
N ASN A 309 -7.30 16.33 -2.02
CA ASN A 309 -7.00 14.93 -1.79
C ASN A 309 -6.81 14.23 -3.15
N SER A 310 -5.61 13.73 -3.43
CA SER A 310 -5.29 12.89 -4.59
C SER A 310 -5.44 11.41 -4.26
N ILE A 311 -5.92 10.63 -5.23
CA ILE A 311 -5.96 9.17 -5.12
C ILE A 311 -4.62 8.60 -5.57
N GLU A 312 -3.90 7.97 -4.66
CA GLU A 312 -2.55 7.47 -4.92
C GLU A 312 -2.58 6.03 -5.45
N ASP A 313 -3.41 5.16 -4.86
CA ASP A 313 -3.52 3.79 -5.34
C ASP A 313 -4.90 3.17 -5.13
N VAL A 314 -5.30 2.32 -6.07
CA VAL A 314 -6.53 1.54 -6.00
C VAL A 314 -6.24 0.06 -6.26
N LYS A 315 -6.85 -0.82 -5.44
CA LYS A 315 -6.68 -2.28 -5.59
C LYS A 315 -7.95 -3.07 -5.31
N PHE A 316 -8.38 -3.85 -6.30
CA PHE A 316 -9.46 -4.82 -6.15
C PHE A 316 -9.01 -6.02 -5.32
N HIS A 317 -9.89 -6.43 -4.42
CA HIS A 317 -9.70 -7.66 -3.67
C HIS A 317 -9.68 -8.86 -4.64
N PRO A 318 -8.78 -9.83 -4.47
CA PRO A 318 -8.50 -10.86 -5.49
C PRO A 318 -9.68 -11.80 -5.80
N LYS A 319 -10.65 -11.91 -4.87
CA LYS A 319 -11.81 -12.84 -4.98
C LYS A 319 -13.18 -12.17 -4.89
N GLN A 320 -13.25 -10.93 -4.42
CA GLN A 320 -14.51 -10.27 -4.07
C GLN A 320 -14.50 -8.90 -4.74
N THR A 321 -15.67 -8.37 -5.06
CA THR A 321 -15.81 -7.03 -5.67
C THR A 321 -15.63 -5.93 -4.62
N TRP A 322 -14.57 -6.02 -3.83
CA TRP A 322 -14.17 -4.97 -2.90
C TRP A 322 -13.02 -4.17 -3.51
N LEU A 323 -13.00 -2.89 -3.22
CA LEU A 323 -12.02 -1.95 -3.74
C LEU A 323 -11.37 -1.23 -2.56
N ALA A 324 -10.08 -1.44 -2.39
CA ALA A 324 -9.26 -0.63 -1.50
C ALA A 324 -8.80 0.62 -2.24
N VAL A 325 -8.80 1.75 -1.55
CA VAL A 325 -8.41 3.07 -2.06
C VAL A 325 -7.47 3.70 -1.04
N GLY A 326 -6.29 4.11 -1.50
CA GLY A 326 -5.32 4.90 -0.76
C GLY A 326 -5.32 6.35 -1.26
N VAL A 327 -5.20 7.30 -0.34
CA VAL A 327 -5.29 8.74 -0.60
C VAL A 327 -4.03 9.43 -0.07
N ASN A 328 -3.63 10.53 -0.69
CA ASN A 328 -2.45 11.33 -0.31
C ASN A 328 -2.52 11.96 1.09
N ASN A 329 -3.67 11.91 1.77
CA ASN A 329 -3.83 12.37 3.16
C ASN A 329 -3.69 11.22 4.19
N GLY A 330 -3.18 10.06 3.78
CA GLY A 330 -3.03 8.88 4.62
C GLY A 330 -4.30 8.06 4.81
N GLN A 331 -5.43 8.47 4.21
CA GLN A 331 -6.67 7.71 4.30
C GLN A 331 -6.61 6.42 3.46
N VAL A 332 -6.94 5.28 4.08
CA VAL A 332 -7.16 4.00 3.39
C VAL A 332 -8.60 3.56 3.60
N SER A 333 -9.34 3.39 2.51
CA SER A 333 -10.76 3.04 2.56
C SER A 333 -11.05 1.78 1.76
N LEU A 334 -11.84 0.87 2.33
CA LEU A 334 -12.31 -0.33 1.63
C LEU A 334 -13.80 -0.23 1.33
N TYR A 335 -14.17 -0.33 0.07
CA TYR A 335 -15.55 -0.31 -0.38
C TYR A 335 -15.99 -1.68 -0.87
N ASP A 336 -17.27 -2.00 -0.67
CA ASP A 336 -17.93 -3.08 -1.40
C ASP A 336 -18.60 -2.46 -2.64
N CYS A 337 -18.08 -2.73 -3.85
CA CYS A 337 -18.56 -2.11 -5.08
C CYS A 337 -20.01 -2.47 -5.41
N GLY A 338 -20.52 -3.62 -4.94
CA GLY A 338 -21.90 -4.04 -5.18
C GLY A 338 -22.89 -3.18 -4.41
N SER A 339 -22.59 -2.92 -3.13
CA SER A 339 -23.41 -2.02 -2.29
C SER A 339 -23.10 -0.54 -2.53
N GLY A 340 -21.85 -0.19 -2.82
CA GLY A 340 -21.32 1.17 -2.80
C GLY A 340 -21.08 1.70 -1.38
N MET A 341 -21.13 0.86 -0.35
CA MET A 341 -20.89 1.26 1.03
C MET A 341 -19.43 1.03 1.42
N ALA A 342 -18.89 1.95 2.23
CA ALA A 342 -17.62 1.75 2.92
C ALA A 342 -17.76 0.57 3.90
N ARG A 343 -16.86 -0.40 3.78
CA ARG A 343 -16.67 -1.48 4.76
C ARG A 343 -15.91 -0.93 5.95
N PHE A 344 -14.78 -0.27 5.71
CA PHE A 344 -13.98 0.40 6.71
C PHE A 344 -13.26 1.59 6.10
N GLU A 345 -12.94 2.56 6.96
CA GLU A 345 -12.14 3.73 6.63
C GLU A 345 -11.08 3.89 7.72
N PHE A 346 -9.82 3.86 7.32
CA PHE A 346 -8.67 4.18 8.16
C PHE A 346 -8.27 5.60 7.84
N LYS A 347 -8.36 6.47 8.85
CA LYS A 347 -7.76 7.80 8.84
C LYS A 347 -6.49 7.66 9.66
N GLY A 348 -5.38 7.50 8.97
CA GLY A 348 -4.07 7.37 9.59
C GLY A 348 -3.51 8.71 10.04
N ASP A 349 -2.29 8.65 10.56
CA ASP A 349 -1.38 9.79 10.65
C ASP A 349 -1.27 10.36 9.22
N GLU A 350 -1.39 11.68 9.06
CA GLU A 350 -1.70 12.39 7.79
C GLU A 350 -0.70 12.19 6.63
N ALA A 351 0.26 11.27 6.77
CA ALA A 351 1.26 10.90 5.79
C ALA A 351 0.63 10.24 4.54
N PRO A 352 0.97 10.71 3.33
CA PRO A 352 0.50 10.14 2.07
C PRO A 352 0.65 8.63 1.93
N ILE A 353 -0.37 7.98 1.37
CA ILE A 353 -0.28 6.59 0.93
C ILE A 353 0.49 6.53 -0.37
N VAL A 354 1.48 5.64 -0.46
CA VAL A 354 2.28 5.47 -1.68
C VAL A 354 1.77 4.30 -2.51
N LYS A 355 1.48 3.17 -1.85
CA LYS A 355 0.99 1.96 -2.52
C LYS A 355 0.15 1.13 -1.57
N ILE A 356 -0.81 0.40 -2.13
CA ILE A 356 -1.54 -0.64 -1.41
C ILE A 356 -1.48 -1.97 -2.17
N THR A 357 -1.56 -3.10 -1.46
CA THR A 357 -1.56 -4.43 -2.07
C THR A 357 -2.30 -5.44 -1.22
N TRP A 358 -3.06 -6.31 -1.88
CA TRP A 358 -3.68 -7.46 -1.24
C TRP A 358 -2.70 -8.61 -1.16
N PHE A 359 -2.58 -9.22 0.01
CA PHE A 359 -1.80 -10.42 0.21
C PHE A 359 -2.66 -11.52 0.82
N THR A 360 -2.53 -12.74 0.31
CA THR A 360 -3.25 -13.90 0.85
C THR A 360 -2.29 -14.76 1.65
N LEU A 361 -2.49 -14.82 2.96
CA LEU A 361 -1.80 -15.75 3.83
C LEU A 361 -2.19 -17.18 3.44
N SER A 362 -1.31 -18.16 3.64
CA SER A 362 -1.62 -19.56 3.29
C SER A 362 -2.82 -20.14 4.08
N SER A 363 -3.24 -19.48 5.17
CA SER A 363 -4.42 -19.84 5.96
C SER A 363 -5.73 -19.53 5.23
N GLY A 364 -5.63 -18.79 4.12
CA GLY A 364 -6.75 -18.25 3.37
C GLY A 364 -7.21 -16.87 3.87
N THR A 365 -6.62 -16.36 4.96
CA THR A 365 -6.84 -14.98 5.40
C THR A 365 -6.21 -14.02 4.41
N ILE A 366 -6.98 -12.99 4.03
CA ILE A 366 -6.54 -11.98 3.08
C ILE A 366 -6.30 -10.70 3.88
N VAL A 367 -5.10 -10.14 3.75
CA VAL A 367 -4.70 -8.87 4.38
C VAL A 367 -4.51 -7.81 3.30
N LEU A 368 -4.75 -6.57 3.67
CA LEU A 368 -4.37 -5.40 2.90
C LEU A 368 -3.09 -4.85 3.52
N VAL A 369 -2.08 -4.61 2.71
CA VAL A 369 -0.83 -3.95 3.12
C VAL A 369 -0.77 -2.60 2.44
N GLY A 370 -0.43 -1.55 3.17
CA GLY A 370 -0.26 -0.20 2.64
C GLY A 370 1.01 0.41 3.18
N ALA A 371 1.76 1.04 2.30
CA ALA A 371 2.94 1.82 2.65
C ALA A 371 2.59 3.30 2.61
N ASN A 372 3.02 4.01 3.63
CA ASN A 372 2.96 5.46 3.71
C ASN A 372 4.36 6.04 3.45
N ILE A 373 4.40 7.29 3.00
CA ILE A 373 5.66 7.98 2.71
C ILE A 373 6.50 8.22 3.97
N ASP A 374 5.90 8.19 5.17
CA ASP A 374 6.57 8.34 6.48
C ASP A 374 7.45 7.13 6.89
N GLY A 375 7.62 6.16 6.00
CA GLY A 375 8.38 4.95 6.29
C GLY A 375 7.60 3.88 7.05
N VAL A 376 6.28 4.07 7.22
CA VAL A 376 5.43 3.14 7.96
C VAL A 376 4.61 2.27 7.01
N ILE A 377 4.74 0.96 7.17
CA ILE A 377 3.89 -0.04 6.50
C ILE A 377 2.84 -0.53 7.48
N ARG A 378 1.58 -0.38 7.09
CA ARG A 378 0.41 -0.80 7.86
C ARG A 378 -0.25 -2.00 7.19
N ILE A 379 -0.63 -2.99 8.00
CA ILE A 379 -1.23 -4.24 7.56
C ILE A 379 -2.59 -4.35 8.23
N TRP A 380 -3.65 -4.48 7.43
CA TRP A 380 -5.03 -4.63 7.90
C TRP A 380 -5.57 -6.01 7.53
N GLU A 381 -6.36 -6.62 8.41
CA GLU A 381 -7.12 -7.80 8.05
C GLU A 381 -8.26 -7.42 7.09
N GLY A 382 -8.27 -7.99 5.89
CA GLY A 382 -9.15 -7.56 4.80
C GLY A 382 -10.65 -7.69 5.05
N LYS A 383 -11.07 -8.57 5.96
CA LYS A 383 -12.49 -8.83 6.24
C LYS A 383 -13.08 -7.89 7.28
N SER A 384 -12.38 -7.74 8.42
CA SER A 384 -12.78 -6.89 9.55
C SER A 384 -12.36 -5.44 9.34
N GLY A 385 -11.25 -5.22 8.63
CA GLY A 385 -10.54 -3.95 8.58
C GLY A 385 -9.63 -3.71 9.78
N ASP A 386 -9.52 -4.65 10.73
CA ASP A 386 -8.71 -4.46 11.92
C ASP A 386 -7.23 -4.30 11.56
N LEU A 387 -6.57 -3.32 12.17
CA LEU A 387 -5.13 -3.14 12.03
C LEU A 387 -4.43 -4.35 12.65
N TYR A 388 -3.79 -5.14 11.81
CA TYR A 388 -3.03 -6.32 12.20
C TYR A 388 -1.66 -5.91 12.76
N LYS A 389 -0.90 -5.10 12.01
CA LYS A 389 0.42 -4.63 12.45
C LYS A 389 0.76 -3.30 11.76
N SER A 390 1.50 -2.45 12.45
CA SER A 390 2.27 -1.35 11.85
C SER A 390 3.74 -1.68 12.03
N ILE A 391 4.55 -1.48 11.00
CA ILE A 391 6.00 -1.62 11.04
C ILE A 391 6.64 -0.37 10.44
N SER A 392 7.75 0.08 11.01
CA SER A 392 8.52 1.20 10.47
C SER A 392 9.98 0.81 10.29
N GLY A 393 10.64 1.44 9.34
CA GLY A 393 12.06 1.30 9.04
C GLY A 393 12.93 2.42 9.57
N GLY A 394 12.55 3.05 10.69
CA GLY A 394 13.30 4.20 11.23
C GLY A 394 12.98 5.53 10.54
N GLY A 395 11.86 5.61 9.80
CA GLY A 395 11.37 6.87 9.21
C GLY A 395 11.88 7.20 7.80
N ALA A 396 12.65 6.30 7.17
CA ALA A 396 13.05 6.46 5.77
C ALA A 396 11.82 6.42 4.85
N GLU A 397 11.76 7.34 3.87
CA GLU A 397 10.63 7.41 2.95
C GLU A 397 10.52 6.14 2.11
N ILE A 398 9.30 5.63 1.92
CA ILE A 398 9.04 4.44 1.10
C ILE A 398 8.44 4.87 -0.24
N TYR A 399 9.06 4.44 -1.35
CA TYR A 399 8.59 4.74 -2.71
C TYR A 399 7.87 3.56 -3.37
N ASP A 400 8.23 2.33 -3.02
CA ASP A 400 7.55 1.13 -3.50
C ASP A 400 7.75 -0.03 -2.50
N PHE A 401 6.90 -1.05 -2.56
CA PHE A 401 7.10 -2.27 -1.77
C PHE A 401 6.53 -3.51 -2.46
N VAL A 402 7.07 -4.66 -2.06
CA VAL A 402 6.57 -5.98 -2.42
C VAL A 402 6.43 -6.86 -1.19
N VAL A 403 5.44 -7.76 -1.24
CA VAL A 403 5.12 -8.69 -0.16
C VAL A 403 5.23 -10.11 -0.70
N ASP A 404 5.86 -10.97 0.07
CA ASP A 404 6.06 -12.38 -0.26
C ASP A 404 6.01 -13.27 0.98
N GLY A 405 6.00 -14.58 0.75
CA GLY A 405 6.21 -15.58 1.78
C GLY A 405 4.98 -16.44 2.05
N ASP A 406 5.03 -17.13 3.19
CA ASP A 406 4.01 -18.08 3.65
C ASP A 406 3.46 -17.70 5.04
N GLU A 407 2.52 -18.48 5.58
CA GLU A 407 1.99 -18.25 6.96
C GLU A 407 3.06 -18.13 8.05
N ARG A 408 4.26 -18.71 7.84
CA ARG A 408 5.32 -18.76 8.86
C ARG A 408 6.32 -17.63 8.70
N SER A 409 6.50 -17.11 7.49
CA SER A 409 7.40 -16.00 7.18
C SER A 409 6.77 -15.14 6.09
N VAL A 410 6.03 -14.11 6.49
CA VAL A 410 5.70 -13.01 5.58
C VAL A 410 6.89 -12.07 5.55
N LYS A 411 7.27 -11.73 4.33
CA LYS A 411 8.41 -10.93 3.95
C LYS A 411 7.93 -9.69 3.25
N ILE A 412 8.38 -8.53 3.71
CA ILE A 412 8.07 -7.25 3.06
C ILE A 412 9.40 -6.62 2.71
N PHE A 413 9.55 -6.26 1.45
CA PHE A 413 10.69 -5.49 0.95
C PHE A 413 10.16 -4.12 0.54
N SER A 414 10.74 -3.06 1.07
CA SER A 414 10.41 -1.69 0.70
C SER A 414 11.60 -1.01 0.05
N ALA A 415 11.36 -0.40 -1.11
CA ALA A 415 12.25 0.53 -1.74
C ALA A 415 12.14 1.87 -1.00
N CYS A 416 13.27 2.39 -0.52
CA CYS A 416 13.29 3.58 0.32
C CYS A 416 14.39 4.55 -0.07
N ALA A 417 14.35 5.73 0.55
CA ALA A 417 15.52 6.59 0.64
C ALA A 417 16.69 5.78 1.24
N GLU A 418 17.87 5.85 0.63
CA GLU A 418 19.09 5.13 1.07
C GLU A 418 19.10 3.58 0.89
N GLY A 419 18.18 2.99 0.13
CA GLY A 419 18.31 1.60 -0.31
C GLY A 419 17.03 0.76 -0.24
N VAL A 420 17.16 -0.49 0.21
CA VAL A 420 16.02 -1.40 0.37
C VAL A 420 15.98 -1.94 1.80
N LEU A 421 14.85 -1.76 2.47
CA LEU A 421 14.58 -2.36 3.77
C LEU A 421 13.88 -3.70 3.60
N TYR A 422 14.22 -4.64 4.47
CA TYR A 422 13.57 -5.94 4.52
C TYR A 422 13.07 -6.26 5.93
N TYR A 423 11.80 -6.66 5.99
CA TYR A 423 11.12 -7.11 7.18
C TYR A 423 10.77 -8.60 7.05
N GLU A 424 11.02 -9.37 8.10
CA GLU A 424 10.62 -10.78 8.20
C GLU A 424 9.77 -10.99 9.47
N LYS A 425 8.71 -11.80 9.35
CA LYS A 425 7.95 -12.41 10.48
C LYS A 425 6.84 -11.54 11.11
N LEU A 426 5.62 -12.11 11.12
CA LEU A 426 4.38 -11.60 11.75
C LEU A 426 4.03 -12.28 13.10
N ASN A 427 5.01 -12.75 13.87
CA ASN A 427 4.70 -13.49 15.11
C ASN A 427 4.29 -12.59 16.29
N ASN A 428 2.96 -12.56 16.50
CA ASN A 428 2.19 -12.34 17.73
C ASN A 428 2.83 -11.54 18.89
N HIS A 429 2.36 -10.30 19.07
CA HIS A 429 1.40 -9.90 20.10
C HIS A 429 0.91 -8.48 19.77
N ILE A 430 -0.33 -8.36 19.32
CA ILE A 430 -0.86 -7.11 18.74
C ILE A 430 -1.60 -6.30 19.81
N LYS A 431 -1.26 -5.02 19.92
CA LYS A 431 -2.14 -3.99 20.49
C LYS A 431 -3.21 -3.71 19.44
N ILE A 432 -4.44 -4.17 19.68
CA ILE A 432 -5.57 -3.95 18.79
C ILE A 432 -5.91 -2.47 18.83
N ILE A 433 -5.59 -1.74 17.76
CA ILE A 433 -6.22 -0.45 17.48
C ILE A 433 -7.50 -0.78 16.71
N THR A 434 -8.63 -0.71 17.40
CA THR A 434 -9.94 -1.07 16.85
C THR A 434 -10.30 -0.16 15.70
N MET A 435 -10.40 -0.73 14.50
CA MET A 435 -10.87 -0.04 13.31
C MET A 435 -12.38 0.08 13.33
N THR A 436 -12.87 1.23 12.85
CA THR A 436 -14.30 1.52 12.79
C THR A 436 -14.85 0.98 11.47
N TYR A 437 -15.43 -0.21 11.48
CA TYR A 437 -16.19 -0.71 10.32
C TYR A 437 -17.47 0.14 10.14
N VAL A 438 -17.58 0.81 9.01
CA VAL A 438 -18.55 1.89 8.78
C VAL A 438 -19.89 1.37 8.23
N MET A 439 -19.98 0.08 7.88
CA MET A 439 -21.15 -0.45 7.16
C MET A 439 -22.47 -0.33 7.96
N TYR A 440 -22.42 -0.36 9.31
CA TYR A 440 -23.63 -0.15 10.11
C TYR A 440 -23.92 1.34 10.39
N ARG A 441 -22.91 2.22 10.38
CA ARG A 441 -23.08 3.65 10.70
C ARG A 441 -24.04 4.35 9.73
N THR A 442 -24.09 3.86 8.49
CA THR A 442 -24.99 4.33 7.43
C THR A 442 -26.38 3.67 7.46
N THR A 443 -26.62 2.75 8.39
CA THR A 443 -27.95 2.16 8.61
C THR A 443 -28.77 3.00 9.58
N THR A 444 -30.09 2.80 9.60
CA THR A 444 -30.99 3.47 10.55
C THR A 444 -30.55 3.29 12.01
N LEU A 445 -29.97 2.14 12.36
CA LEU A 445 -29.46 1.88 13.71
C LEU A 445 -28.21 2.71 14.03
N GLY A 446 -27.28 2.80 13.08
CA GLY A 446 -26.08 3.61 13.23
C GLY A 446 -26.38 5.10 13.30
N VAL A 447 -27.26 5.59 12.41
CA VAL A 447 -27.73 6.97 12.42
C VAL A 447 -28.46 7.31 13.71
N ALA A 448 -29.36 6.43 14.19
CA ALA A 448 -30.08 6.65 15.44
C ALA A 448 -29.14 6.68 16.66
N LEU A 449 -28.14 5.78 16.70
CA LEU A 449 -27.15 5.77 17.79
C LEU A 449 -26.30 7.05 17.78
N GLN A 450 -25.81 7.48 16.61
CA GLN A 450 -25.05 8.71 16.46
C GLN A 450 -25.87 9.92 16.90
N GLN A 451 -27.09 10.08 16.37
CA GLN A 451 -27.99 11.16 16.74
C GLN A 451 -28.28 11.18 18.25
N THR A 452 -28.52 10.01 18.84
CA THR A 452 -28.76 9.92 20.29
C THR A 452 -27.54 10.36 21.09
N LEU A 453 -26.34 9.96 20.67
CA LEU A 453 -25.10 10.36 21.35
C LEU A 453 -24.82 11.85 21.16
N ASP A 454 -25.06 12.41 19.97
CA ASP A 454 -24.92 13.83 19.68
C ASP A 454 -25.92 14.67 20.51
N ASP A 455 -27.16 14.20 20.64
CA ASP A 455 -28.18 14.82 21.51
C ASP A 455 -27.75 14.76 22.99
N MET A 456 -27.18 13.64 23.44
CA MET A 456 -26.67 13.49 24.81
C MET A 456 -25.45 14.36 25.09
N VAL A 457 -24.60 14.62 24.08
CA VAL A 457 -23.48 15.56 24.19
C VAL A 457 -23.97 17.01 24.21
N THR A 458 -24.91 17.34 23.33
CA THR A 458 -25.50 18.69 23.23
C THR A 458 -26.30 19.06 24.49
N SER A 459 -26.94 18.07 25.13
CA SER A 459 -27.64 18.24 26.41
C SER A 459 -26.74 18.10 27.65
N GLU A 460 -25.42 18.05 27.45
CA GLU A 460 -24.38 17.93 28.51
C GLU A 460 -24.55 16.70 29.43
N GLN A 461 -25.32 15.68 29.01
CA GLN A 461 -25.52 14.45 29.79
C GLN A 461 -24.29 13.55 29.77
N ILE A 462 -23.52 13.60 28.68
CA ILE A 462 -22.24 12.92 28.52
C ILE A 462 -21.23 13.86 27.86
N ASN A 463 -19.94 13.69 28.13
CA ASN A 463 -18.91 14.44 27.42
C ASN A 463 -18.62 13.82 26.04
N LYS A 464 -18.09 14.63 25.11
CA LYS A 464 -17.76 14.21 23.73
C LYS A 464 -16.86 12.98 23.70
N LYS A 465 -15.86 12.93 24.57
CA LYS A 465 -14.90 11.80 24.69
C LYS A 465 -15.59 10.48 25.09
N LEU A 466 -16.60 10.54 25.94
CA LEU A 466 -17.39 9.37 26.33
C LEU A 466 -18.34 8.94 25.21
N ALA A 467 -18.96 9.88 24.49
CA ALA A 467 -19.78 9.57 23.32
C ALA A 467 -18.95 8.85 22.24
N GLU A 468 -17.75 9.36 21.92
CA GLU A 468 -16.80 8.72 21.01
C GLU A 468 -16.38 7.32 21.48
N LYS A 469 -16.19 7.14 22.80
CA LYS A 469 -15.87 5.84 23.39
C LYS A 469 -17.04 4.85 23.30
N VAL A 470 -18.29 5.30 23.50
CA VAL A 470 -19.48 4.45 23.37
C VAL A 470 -19.67 4.03 21.92
N LEU A 471 -19.51 4.98 20.99
CA LEU A 471 -19.62 4.75 19.57
C LEU A 471 -18.57 3.72 19.12
N SER A 472 -17.29 3.95 19.39
CA SER A 472 -16.19 3.02 19.05
C SER A 472 -16.35 1.63 19.67
N THR A 473 -16.86 1.54 20.90
CA THR A 473 -17.15 0.24 21.53
C THR A 473 -18.29 -0.49 20.82
N PHE A 474 -19.33 0.23 20.43
CA PHE A 474 -20.45 -0.33 19.67
C PHE A 474 -19.99 -0.77 18.28
N ASP A 475 -19.16 0.02 17.61
CA ASP A 475 -18.52 -0.36 16.34
C ASP A 475 -17.80 -1.70 16.52
N SER A 476 -16.87 -1.81 17.45
CA SER A 476 -16.13 -3.06 17.69
C SER A 476 -17.05 -4.28 17.88
N CYS A 477 -18.10 -4.12 18.68
CA CYS A 477 -19.05 -5.19 18.98
C CYS A 477 -19.89 -5.60 17.76
N ILE A 478 -20.42 -4.63 17.01
CA ILE A 478 -21.23 -4.92 15.82
C ILE A 478 -20.37 -5.47 14.69
N ASN A 479 -19.09 -5.11 14.62
CA ASN A 479 -18.13 -5.59 13.61
C ASN A 479 -17.82 -7.06 13.81
N ASN A 480 -17.58 -7.46 15.06
CA ASN A 480 -17.42 -8.86 15.43
C ASN A 480 -18.72 -9.66 15.14
N ALA A 481 -19.89 -9.07 15.40
CA ALA A 481 -21.17 -9.71 15.10
C ALA A 481 -21.48 -9.83 13.59
N LEU A 482 -21.08 -8.85 12.77
CA LEU A 482 -21.30 -8.82 11.32
C LEU A 482 -20.26 -9.64 10.56
N SER A 483 -19.03 -9.74 11.08
CA SER A 483 -17.99 -10.61 10.51
C SER A 483 -18.34 -12.10 10.69
N THR A 484 -19.12 -12.45 11.71
CA THR A 484 -19.52 -13.82 12.05
C THR A 484 -20.89 -14.24 11.48
N LYS A 485 -21.75 -13.30 11.05
CA LYS A 485 -23.02 -13.64 10.39
C LYS A 485 -22.84 -13.97 8.90
N THR A 486 -23.57 -14.98 8.44
CA THR A 486 -23.58 -15.48 7.05
C THR A 486 -23.86 -14.37 6.03
N LYS A 487 -22.93 -14.21 5.08
CA LYS A 487 -22.87 -13.12 4.09
C LYS A 487 -23.92 -13.15 2.98
N ASN A 488 -24.77 -14.17 2.89
CA ASN A 488 -25.75 -14.28 1.81
C ASN A 488 -27.13 -13.89 2.29
N LYS A 489 -27.58 -12.70 1.90
CA LYS A 489 -28.99 -12.32 2.01
C LYS A 489 -29.76 -13.00 0.87
N THR A 490 -30.13 -14.26 1.05
CA THR A 490 -31.05 -14.92 0.13
C THR A 490 -32.45 -14.40 0.38
N THR A 491 -33.03 -13.74 -0.62
CA THR A 491 -34.45 -13.35 -0.59
C THR A 491 -35.24 -14.44 -1.30
N PHE A 492 -36.40 -14.78 -0.77
CA PHE A 492 -37.29 -15.74 -1.42
C PHE A 492 -38.70 -15.16 -1.49
N LYS A 493 -39.42 -15.55 -2.54
CA LYS A 493 -40.84 -15.24 -2.71
C LYS A 493 -41.58 -16.54 -2.88
N ALA A 494 -42.56 -16.80 -2.02
CA ALA A 494 -43.46 -17.93 -2.15
C ALA A 494 -44.83 -17.46 -2.59
N GLU A 495 -45.52 -18.27 -3.39
CA GLU A 495 -46.88 -17.98 -3.82
C GLU A 495 -47.87 -18.16 -2.67
N LYS A 496 -47.66 -19.19 -1.84
CA LYS A 496 -48.55 -19.51 -0.72
C LYS A 496 -47.79 -20.14 0.45
N LEU A 497 -48.08 -19.65 1.66
CA LEU A 497 -47.75 -20.37 2.90
C LEU A 497 -48.79 -21.48 3.11
N ARG A 498 -48.35 -22.73 3.07
CA ARG A 498 -49.22 -23.89 3.19
C ARG A 498 -49.56 -24.20 4.64
N ALA A 499 -48.56 -24.20 5.50
CA ALA A 499 -48.74 -24.49 6.92
C ALA A 499 -47.59 -23.88 7.74
N TYR A 500 -47.86 -23.59 9.01
CA TYR A 500 -46.83 -23.30 10.00
C TYR A 500 -47.13 -24.02 11.32
N ARG A 501 -46.08 -24.36 12.06
CA ARG A 501 -46.17 -24.92 13.42
C ARG A 501 -45.09 -24.31 14.29
N PHE A 502 -45.44 -23.94 15.51
CA PHE A 502 -44.47 -23.58 16.54
C PHE A 502 -44.52 -24.67 17.64
N CYS A 503 -43.37 -25.27 17.94
CA CYS A 503 -43.23 -26.29 18.99
C CYS A 503 -41.79 -26.24 19.52
N ASP A 504 -41.61 -26.30 20.84
CA ASP A 504 -40.29 -26.34 21.49
C ASP A 504 -39.32 -25.23 21.03
N ASN A 505 -39.79 -23.99 20.93
CA ASN A 505 -39.03 -22.83 20.43
C ASN A 505 -38.57 -22.97 18.97
N VAL A 506 -39.19 -23.88 18.21
CA VAL A 506 -38.92 -24.12 16.80
C VAL A 506 -40.14 -23.76 15.97
N TRP A 507 -40.00 -22.78 15.10
CA TRP A 507 -40.93 -22.48 14.03
C TRP A 507 -40.65 -23.37 12.83
N THR A 508 -41.66 -24.08 12.33
CA THR A 508 -41.62 -24.79 11.06
C THR A 508 -42.59 -24.14 10.09
N PHE A 509 -42.13 -23.72 8.92
CA PHE A 509 -42.95 -23.17 7.84
C PHE A 509 -42.86 -24.08 6.61
N VAL A 510 -43.99 -24.33 5.97
CA VAL A 510 -44.06 -25.06 4.69
C VAL A 510 -44.69 -24.15 3.65
N MET A 511 -43.96 -23.88 2.58
CA MET A 511 -44.37 -22.99 1.49
C MET A 511 -44.33 -23.74 0.16
N ASP A 512 -45.27 -23.46 -0.73
CA ASP A 512 -45.31 -24.03 -2.08
C ASP A 512 -44.83 -22.97 -3.10
N ASN A 513 -44.24 -23.45 -4.21
CA ASN A 513 -43.74 -22.63 -5.33
C ASN A 513 -42.82 -21.47 -4.91
N ALA A 514 -41.78 -21.77 -4.12
CA ALA A 514 -40.82 -20.77 -3.68
C ALA A 514 -39.76 -20.48 -4.76
N GLU A 515 -39.58 -19.20 -5.06
CA GLU A 515 -38.51 -18.70 -5.91
C GLU A 515 -37.40 -18.11 -5.02
N PHE A 516 -36.15 -18.50 -5.27
CA PHE A 516 -34.99 -18.02 -4.51
C PHE A 516 -34.16 -17.08 -5.37
N LYS A 517 -33.81 -15.92 -4.80
CA LYS A 517 -32.88 -14.97 -5.41
C LYS A 517 -31.70 -14.77 -4.49
N ASP A 518 -30.54 -15.21 -4.96
CA ASP A 518 -29.22 -14.86 -4.41
C ASP A 518 -28.54 -13.87 -5.36
N ASN A 519 -27.75 -12.94 -4.83
CA ASN A 519 -27.01 -11.95 -5.61
C ASN A 519 -25.84 -12.55 -6.40
N ILE A 520 -25.42 -13.78 -6.07
CA ILE A 520 -24.23 -14.43 -6.65
C ILE A 520 -24.59 -15.65 -7.50
N ARG A 521 -25.67 -16.36 -7.19
CA ARG A 521 -26.18 -17.52 -7.96
C ARG A 521 -27.70 -17.58 -7.91
N SER A 522 -28.38 -17.20 -8.99
CA SER A 522 -29.80 -17.53 -9.14
C SER A 522 -29.97 -19.05 -9.23
N VAL A 523 -30.76 -19.64 -8.35
CA VAL A 523 -31.26 -21.01 -8.56
C VAL A 523 -32.29 -20.91 -9.69
N GLU A 524 -32.00 -21.49 -10.85
CA GLU A 524 -32.95 -21.48 -11.97
C GLU A 524 -34.15 -22.38 -11.65
N GLY A 525 -35.33 -21.77 -11.54
CA GLY A 525 -36.60 -22.47 -11.38
C GLY A 525 -37.29 -22.26 -10.03
N LYS A 526 -38.60 -22.50 -10.00
CA LYS A 526 -39.40 -22.49 -8.76
C LYS A 526 -39.23 -23.83 -8.04
N VAL A 527 -38.96 -23.79 -6.75
CA VAL A 527 -38.96 -24.97 -5.90
C VAL A 527 -40.40 -25.24 -5.46
N GLU A 528 -40.94 -26.37 -5.89
CA GLU A 528 -42.36 -26.72 -5.70
C GLU A 528 -42.77 -26.72 -4.22
N ARG A 529 -41.88 -27.14 -3.32
CA ARG A 529 -42.13 -27.12 -1.88
C ARG A 529 -40.86 -26.88 -1.07
N VAL A 530 -40.94 -25.96 -0.12
CA VAL A 530 -39.85 -25.63 0.79
C VAL A 530 -40.32 -25.71 2.23
N LYS A 531 -39.51 -26.37 3.07
CA LYS A 531 -39.69 -26.44 4.52
C LYS A 531 -38.59 -25.63 5.22
N PHE A 532 -38.97 -24.60 5.96
CA PHE A 532 -38.06 -23.84 6.81
C PHE A 532 -38.25 -24.23 8.26
N VAL A 533 -37.15 -24.30 8.98
CA VAL A 533 -37.13 -24.53 10.42
C VAL A 533 -36.30 -23.40 11.04
N ALA A 534 -36.90 -22.58 11.89
CA ALA A 534 -36.26 -21.48 12.59
C ALA A 534 -36.36 -21.71 14.10
N CYS A 535 -35.22 -21.84 14.77
CA CYS A 535 -35.17 -21.95 16.23
C CYS A 535 -34.97 -20.56 16.84
N GLU A 536 -35.77 -20.25 17.84
CA GLU A 536 -35.54 -19.07 18.68
C GLU A 536 -34.37 -19.40 19.61
N ALA A 537 -33.25 -18.68 19.46
CA ALA A 537 -32.08 -18.87 20.30
C ALA A 537 -32.40 -18.34 21.71
N SER A 538 -32.87 -19.22 22.60
CA SER A 538 -32.96 -18.89 24.03
C SER A 538 -31.53 -18.69 24.54
N GLY A 539 -31.18 -17.46 24.87
CA GLY A 539 -29.92 -17.14 25.53
C GLY A 539 -29.87 -17.74 26.93
N SER A 540 -29.40 -18.98 27.07
CA SER A 540 -29.06 -19.56 28.36
C SER A 540 -27.65 -19.14 28.75
N LYS A 541 -27.53 -17.99 29.42
CA LYS A 541 -26.54 -17.84 30.49
C LYS A 541 -26.94 -18.84 31.58
N ASN A 542 -26.18 -19.93 31.70
CA ASN A 542 -25.91 -20.57 33.00
C ASN A 542 -24.59 -21.32 32.91
N LYS A 543 -23.54 -20.65 33.38
CA LYS A 543 -22.39 -21.32 33.99
C LYS A 543 -22.85 -21.95 35.31
N ASN A 544 -22.18 -23.03 35.68
CA ASN A 544 -22.22 -23.79 36.93
C ASN A 544 -23.20 -24.97 36.97
N THR A 545 -22.67 -26.16 36.77
CA THR A 545 -22.45 -27.08 37.90
C THR A 545 -21.39 -28.12 37.56
N HIS A 546 -20.51 -28.36 38.52
CA HIS A 546 -19.55 -29.44 38.55
C HIS A 546 -20.24 -30.80 38.43
N GLN A 547 -19.82 -31.64 37.48
CA GLN A 547 -19.16 -32.93 37.72
C GLN A 547 -18.73 -33.55 36.39
#